data_AF-A0A529LQN3-F1
#
_entry.id   AF-A0A529LQN3-F1
#
_cell.length_a   1.000
_cell.length_b   1.000
_cell.length_c   1.000
_cell.angle_alpha   90.00
_cell.angle_beta   90.00
_cell.angle_gamma   90.00
#
_symmetry.space_group_name_H-M   'P 1'
#
loop_
_entity.id
_entity.type
_entity.pdbx_description
1 polymer ?
#
loop_
_entity_poly.entity_id
_entity_poly.type
_entity_poly.pdbx_seq_one_letter_code
_entity_poly.pdbx_strand_id
1 'polypeptide(L)'
;AAEGIELKPQYEVESAQTAVALVSSGLGVCVVPGIAISRNDERMRVVPIDHRDAHRSVGIITARGYVHHSFSEQLMNLIRTNLRELAH
;
A
#
# COMPACT_ATOMS: atom_id res chain seq x y z
N ALA A 1 16.09 -6.86 -15.77
CA ALA A 1 16.96 -5.92 -16.50
C ALA A 1 16.49 -4.52 -16.10
N ALA A 2 17.39 -3.68 -15.58
CA ALA A 2 17.06 -2.32 -15.17
C ALA A 2 16.81 -1.46 -16.42
N GLU A 3 15.64 -0.82 -16.50
CA GLU A 3 15.20 -0.01 -17.65
C GLU A 3 16.03 1.28 -17.88
N GLY A 4 17.23 1.40 -17.32
CA GLY A 4 18.09 2.58 -17.53
C GLY A 4 17.56 3.87 -16.91
N ILE A 5 16.55 3.79 -16.04
CA ILE A 5 16.00 4.94 -15.31
C ILE A 5 16.81 5.12 -14.03
N GLU A 6 17.51 6.25 -13.92
CA GLU A 6 18.24 6.64 -12.73
C GLU A 6 17.28 7.32 -11.74
N LEU A 7 17.06 6.71 -10.56
CA LEU A 7 16.32 7.34 -9.48
C LEU A 7 17.26 8.25 -8.67
N LYS A 8 16.93 9.54 -8.58
CA LYS A 8 17.63 10.53 -7.75
C LYS A 8 16.76 10.95 -6.57
N PRO A 9 16.77 10.21 -5.44
CA PRO A 9 15.95 10.56 -4.29
C PRO A 9 16.41 11.90 -3.70
N GLN A 10 15.49 12.83 -3.52
CA GLN A 10 15.76 14.12 -2.86
C GLN A 10 15.56 14.03 -1.34
N TYR A 11 14.63 13.18 -0.91
CA TYR A 11 14.26 13.00 0.48
C TYR A 11 14.18 11.51 0.79
N GLU A 12 14.73 11.13 1.95
CA GLU A 12 14.56 9.81 2.54
C GLU A 12 13.62 9.95 3.74
N VAL A 13 12.61 9.09 3.83
CA VAL A 13 11.58 9.15 4.86
C VAL A 13 11.23 7.74 5.34
N GLU A 14 10.80 7.65 6.59
CA GLU A 14 10.51 6.35 7.22
C GLU A 14 9.07 5.86 7.01
N SER A 15 8.13 6.76 6.67
CA SER A 15 6.71 6.42 6.53
C SER A 15 6.12 6.89 5.21
N ALA A 16 5.19 6.09 4.67
CA ALA A 16 4.44 6.46 3.47
C ALA A 16 3.58 7.72 3.68
N GLN A 17 3.08 7.93 4.90
CA GLN A 17 2.29 9.11 5.25
C GLN A 17 3.12 10.40 5.11
N THR A 18 4.38 10.37 5.56
CA THR A 18 5.32 11.48 5.39
C THR A 18 5.61 11.73 3.92
N ALA A 19 5.87 10.68 3.13
CA ALA A 19 6.09 10.81 1.68
C ALA A 19 4.90 11.48 0.99
N VAL A 20 3.68 11.03 1.29
CA VAL A 20 2.44 11.60 0.73
C VAL A 20 2.26 13.06 1.15
N ALA A 21 2.53 13.40 2.41
CA ALA A 21 2.45 14.78 2.88
C ALA A 21 3.40 15.73 2.14
N LEU A 22 4.65 15.29 1.88
CA LEU A 22 5.60 16.08 1.09
C LEU A 22 5.09 16.32 -0.34
N VAL A 23 4.48 15.31 -0.96
CA VAL A 23 3.86 15.43 -2.29
C VAL A 23 2.65 16.37 -2.27
N SER A 24 1.74 16.26 -1.29
CA SER A 24 0.61 17.18 -1.13
C SER A 24 1.05 18.63 -0.90
N SER A 25 2.24 18.84 -0.34
CA SER A 25 2.87 20.16 -0.18
C SER A 25 3.64 20.65 -1.42
N GLY A 26 3.71 19.85 -2.50
CA GLY A 26 4.36 20.23 -3.75
C GLY A 26 5.86 19.96 -3.82
N LEU A 27 6.42 19.14 -2.92
CA LEU A 27 7.87 18.86 -2.87
C LEU A 27 8.34 17.76 -3.83
N GLY A 28 7.45 17.21 -4.67
CA GLY A 28 7.83 16.28 -5.74
C GLY A 28 6.84 15.14 -5.94
N VAL A 29 7.37 13.94 -6.19
CA VAL A 29 6.63 12.70 -6.42
C VAL A 29 7.13 11.60 -5.48
N CYS A 30 6.26 10.63 -5.16
CA CYS A 30 6.65 9.46 -4.39
C CYS A 30 6.01 8.19 -4.95
N VAL A 31 6.61 7.04 -4.64
CA VAL A 31 6.04 5.73 -4.92
C VAL A 31 5.63 5.11 -3.59
N VAL A 32 4.36 4.78 -3.45
CA VAL A 32 3.79 4.20 -2.23
C VAL A 32 2.87 3.02 -2.56
N PRO A 33 2.64 2.09 -1.62
CA PRO A 33 1.58 1.09 -1.77
C PRO A 33 0.21 1.76 -1.90
N GLY A 34 -0.68 1.20 -2.72
CA GLY A 34 -2.02 1.77 -2.94
C GLY A 34 -2.84 1.98 -1.64
N ILE A 35 -2.64 1.14 -0.63
CA ILE A 35 -3.30 1.26 0.68
C ILE A 35 -2.90 2.52 1.47
N ALA A 36 -1.78 3.17 1.13
CA ALA A 36 -1.33 4.40 1.77
C ALA A 36 -1.99 5.64 1.17
N ILE A 37 -2.72 5.49 0.06
CA ILE A 37 -3.37 6.57 -0.66
C ILE A 37 -4.78 6.75 -0.11
N SER A 38 -5.08 7.94 0.39
CA SER A 38 -6.46 8.32 0.72
C SER A 38 -7.15 8.83 -0.55
N ARG A 39 -8.32 8.29 -0.90
CA ARG A 39 -9.02 8.55 -2.18
C ARG A 39 -9.46 10.02 -2.40
N ASN A 40 -9.22 10.94 -1.46
CA ASN A 40 -9.90 12.23 -1.39
C ASN A 40 -8.99 13.48 -1.40
N ASP A 41 -7.70 13.38 -1.76
CA ASP A 41 -6.84 14.57 -1.90
C ASP A 41 -6.78 15.05 -3.34
N GLU A 42 -7.57 16.09 -3.66
CA GLU A 42 -7.63 16.72 -4.98
C GLU A 42 -6.31 17.40 -5.39
N ARG A 43 -5.37 17.59 -4.46
CA ARG A 43 -4.08 18.26 -4.74
C ARG A 43 -3.02 17.32 -5.31
N MET A 44 -3.27 16.01 -5.34
CA MET A 44 -2.33 15.05 -5.91
C MET A 44 -2.99 14.22 -7.01
N ARG A 45 -2.19 13.76 -7.95
CA ARG A 45 -2.60 12.77 -8.94
C ARG A 45 -1.96 11.42 -8.62
N VAL A 46 -2.77 10.39 -8.60
CA VAL A 46 -2.32 9.00 -8.43
C VAL A 46 -2.15 8.37 -9.81
N VAL A 47 -1.01 7.75 -10.05
CA VAL A 47 -0.72 6.99 -11.28
C VAL A 47 -0.38 5.55 -10.89
N PRO A 48 -1.20 4.55 -11.26
CA PRO A 48 -0.92 3.17 -10.94
C PRO A 48 0.31 2.68 -11.71
N ILE A 49 1.17 1.91 -11.04
CA ILE A 49 2.35 1.29 -11.65
C ILE A 49 1.94 -0.11 -12.14
N ASP A 50 1.71 -0.23 -13.45
CA ASP A 50 1.34 -1.48 -14.10
C ASP A 50 2.59 -2.31 -14.44
N HIS A 51 3.23 -2.85 -13.40
CA HIS A 51 4.36 -3.76 -13.53
C HIS A 51 4.17 -4.96 -12.61
N ARG A 52 4.46 -6.17 -13.11
CA ARG A 52 4.30 -7.42 -12.34
C ARG A 52 4.99 -7.35 -10.98
N ASP A 53 6.21 -6.82 -10.95
CA ASP A 53 7.02 -6.72 -9.72
C ASP A 53 6.62 -5.55 -8.81
N ALA A 54 5.68 -4.69 -9.20
CA ALA A 54 5.12 -3.64 -8.35
C ALA A 54 4.02 -4.16 -7.40
N HIS A 55 3.60 -5.42 -7.56
CA HIS A 55 2.58 -6.03 -6.73
C HIS A 55 3.18 -6.63 -5.44
N ARG A 56 2.44 -6.56 -4.33
CA ARG A 56 2.82 -7.12 -3.03
C ARG A 56 1.63 -7.86 -2.43
N SER A 57 1.88 -9.05 -1.87
CA SER A 57 0.87 -9.83 -1.16
C SER A 57 0.76 -9.36 0.29
N VAL A 58 -0.48 -9.16 0.76
CA VAL A 58 -0.80 -8.89 2.16
C VAL A 58 -1.69 -10.03 2.66
N GLY A 59 -1.43 -10.51 3.87
CA GLY A 59 -2.12 -11.66 4.43
C GLY A 59 -2.20 -11.65 5.95
N ILE A 60 -3.00 -12.55 6.49
CA ILE A 60 -3.18 -12.76 7.93
C ILE A 60 -2.34 -13.96 8.34
N ILE A 61 -1.51 -13.79 9.37
CA ILE A 61 -0.69 -14.87 9.94
C ILE A 61 -1.36 -15.37 11.22
N THR A 62 -1.47 -16.68 11.36
CA THR A 62 -2.03 -17.33 12.55
C THR A 62 -1.05 -18.36 13.12
N ALA A 63 -1.12 -18.60 14.42
CA ALA A 63 -0.35 -19.67 15.06
C ALA A 63 -0.72 -21.03 14.44
N ARG A 64 0.30 -21.84 14.14
CA ARG A 64 0.11 -23.19 13.57
C ARG A 64 -0.51 -24.12 14.61
N GLY A 65 -1.47 -24.95 14.19
CA GLY A 65 -2.09 -25.97 15.04
C GLY A 65 -3.16 -25.45 16.00
N TYR A 66 -3.49 -24.16 15.94
CA TYR A 66 -4.58 -23.59 16.72
C TYR A 66 -5.90 -23.73 15.97
N VAL A 67 -6.92 -24.31 16.62
CA VAL A 67 -8.29 -24.28 16.11
C VAL A 67 -8.86 -22.90 16.44
N HIS A 68 -9.12 -22.11 15.41
CA HIS A 68 -9.64 -20.76 15.58
C HIS A 68 -11.02 -20.79 16.21
N HIS A 69 -11.23 -19.93 17.20
CA HIS A 69 -12.56 -19.67 17.72
C HIS A 69 -13.43 -19.06 16.61
N SER A 70 -14.75 -19.28 16.66
CA SER A 70 -15.69 -18.78 15.64
C SER A 70 -15.55 -17.27 15.38
N PHE A 71 -15.30 -16.48 16.43
CA PHE A 71 -15.03 -15.04 16.32
C PHE A 71 -13.76 -14.70 15.54
N SER A 72 -12.68 -15.49 15.68
CA SER A 72 -11.44 -15.29 14.93
C SER A 72 -11.66 -15.55 13.44
N GLU A 73 -12.40 -16.61 13.09
CA GLU A 73 -12.79 -16.89 11.70
C GLU A 73 -13.66 -15.77 11.11
N GLN A 74 -14.65 -15.29 11.88
CA GLN A 74 -15.49 -14.17 11.46
C GLN A 74 -14.66 -12.90 11.20
N LEU A 75 -13.73 -12.57 12.10
CA LEU A 75 -12.84 -11.42 11.92
C LEU A 75 -11.93 -11.59 10.70
N MET A 76 -11.32 -12.77 10.52
CA MET A 76 -10.48 -13.04 9.36
C MET A 76 -11.24 -12.91 8.04
N ASN A 77 -12.48 -13.37 8.00
CA ASN A 77 -13.33 -13.22 6.83
C ASN A 77 -13.69 -11.76 6.57
N LEU A 78 -14.01 -10.99 7.61
CA LEU A 78 -14.28 -9.56 7.49
C LEU A 78 -13.06 -8.81 6.94
N ILE A 79 -11.86 -9.07 7.48
CA ILE A 79 -10.61 -8.46 7.00
C ILE A 79 -10.36 -8.85 5.54
N ARG A 80 -10.51 -10.12 5.17
CA ARG A 80 -10.31 -10.59 3.78
C ARG A 80 -11.26 -9.90 2.80
N THR A 81 -12.52 -9.70 3.17
CA THR A 81 -13.51 -9.00 2.33
C THR A 81 -13.10 -7.55 2.11
N ASN A 82 -12.79 -6.81 3.19
CA ASN A 82 -12.38 -5.41 3.10
C ASN A 82 -11.09 -5.22 2.29
N LEU A 83 -10.09 -6.10 2.48
CA LEU A 83 -8.84 -6.03 1.73
C LEU A 83 -9.02 -6.31 0.23
N ARG A 84 -10.00 -7.14 -0.16
CA ARG A 84 -10.34 -7.36 -1.58
C ARG A 84 -11.02 -6.13 -2.18
N GLU A 85 -11.92 -5.49 -1.44
CA GLU A 85 -12.57 -4.25 -1.90
C GLU A 85 -11.56 -3.11 -2.10
N LEU A 86 -10.55 -3.02 -1.25
CA LEU A 86 -9.45 -2.04 -1.39
C LEU A 86 -8.49 -2.33 -2.55
N ALA A 87 -8.48 -3.55 -3.09
CA ALA A 87 -7.64 -3.95 -4.21
C ALA A 87 -8.25 -3.61 -5.59
N HIS A 88 -9.49 -3.07 -5.61
CA HIS A 88 -10.22 -2.63 -6.80
C HIS A 88 -10.38 -1.10 -6.84
#